data_AF-A0A512BZN3-F1
#
_entry.id   AF-A0A512BZN3-F1
#
_cell.length_a   1.000
_cell.length_b   1.000
_cell.length_c   1.000
_cell.angle_alpha   90.00
_cell.angle_beta   90.00
_cell.angle_gamma   90.00
#
_symmetry.space_group_name_H-M   'P 1'
#
loop_
_entity.id
_entity.type
_entity.pdbx_description
1 polymer ?
#
loop_
_entity_poly.entity_id
_entity_poly.type
_entity_poly.pdbx_seq_one_letter_code
_entity_poly.pdbx_strand_id
1 'polypeptide(L)'
;MTGTSIRKASLRMSEAEVAIRAAPARFSWSLILYSSRWPMRFIENGPNIPDELLVARDAGDVILFCGAGVSQAEAHLPNFADLGRKVIEILGAAQDSRARTLLERTLKLGAMPGVGGLVATDRVFGLLEREFEVSDVRAAVAEAIRPLPDAKLDAHRVLLDLATSRNVTRLVTTNFDLLFEACDPTLRSSGPPNLPDPHSDRDFQGIAHLHGRVDAEYQRAQDEEFVVSSADFGRAYLSAGWATHFIQRLLSRFQILFVGYSADDPPMQYLLEGLNLRSGTRNRLYALQDGEHRSAIALWEHRGVQAIPFDSNNGFSPLWDTLQAWAEGRGTAELGMIWRYRGQNLARSTSLHTNEVRSPTSYQPVKVPGAWRGP
;
A
#
# COMPACT_ATOMS: atom_id res chain seq x y z
N MET A 1 17.23 26.00 -70.51
CA MET A 1 17.77 26.09 -69.14
C MET A 1 16.68 26.63 -68.22
N THR A 2 16.34 25.82 -67.20
CA THR A 2 15.81 26.16 -65.85
C THR A 2 14.62 27.12 -65.77
N GLY A 3 13.40 26.68 -65.43
CA GLY A 3 12.89 26.28 -64.09
C GLY A 3 11.62 27.14 -63.85
N THR A 4 10.49 26.77 -63.25
CA THR A 4 10.19 25.87 -62.12
C THR A 4 8.67 25.61 -62.14
N SER A 5 8.24 24.37 -61.84
CA SER A 5 6.84 23.92 -61.88
C SER A 5 6.14 24.01 -60.50
N ILE A 6 4.84 24.27 -60.53
CA ILE A 6 3.92 24.50 -59.40
C ILE A 6 2.98 23.28 -59.22
N ARG A 7 2.83 22.82 -57.97
CA ARG A 7 1.73 22.06 -57.32
C ARG A 7 1.25 20.71 -57.89
N LYS A 8 1.35 19.67 -57.04
CA LYS A 8 0.23 18.95 -56.38
C LYS A 8 0.80 17.76 -55.58
N ALA A 9 0.61 17.73 -54.26
CA ALA A 9 0.83 16.54 -53.44
C ALA A 9 -0.49 16.13 -52.80
N SER A 10 -1.06 15.07 -53.35
CA SER A 10 -2.21 14.32 -52.83
C SER A 10 -1.75 13.35 -51.74
N LEU A 11 -2.66 13.04 -50.82
CA LEU A 11 -2.53 12.18 -49.65
C LEU A 11 -1.58 10.97 -49.86
N ARG A 12 -0.63 10.80 -48.94
CA ARG A 12 0.03 9.51 -48.68
C ARG A 12 -0.50 8.93 -47.36
N MET A 13 -1.35 7.93 -47.48
CA MET A 13 -1.58 6.93 -46.44
C MET A 13 -0.30 6.09 -46.33
N SER A 14 0.29 6.01 -45.14
CA SER A 14 1.46 5.17 -44.90
C SER A 14 1.02 3.71 -44.68
N GLU A 15 1.32 2.88 -45.68
CA GLU A 15 1.74 1.46 -45.69
C GLU A 15 1.78 0.64 -44.37
N ALA A 16 0.75 0.70 -43.52
CA ALA A 16 0.60 -0.19 -42.36
C ALA A 16 -0.59 -1.18 -42.47
N GLU A 17 -1.38 -1.12 -43.55
CA GLU A 17 -2.72 -1.75 -43.57
C GLU A 17 -2.93 -2.88 -44.60
N VAL A 18 -1.91 -3.37 -45.32
CA VAL A 18 -2.15 -4.34 -46.43
C VAL A 18 -1.33 -5.63 -46.37
N ALA A 19 -0.94 -6.13 -45.19
CA ALA A 19 -0.30 -7.44 -45.12
C ALA A 19 -0.80 -8.33 -43.97
N ILE A 20 -2.11 -8.55 -43.92
CA ILE A 20 -2.69 -9.72 -43.24
C ILE A 20 -3.37 -10.59 -44.29
N ARG A 21 -2.63 -11.57 -44.82
CA ARG A 21 -3.14 -12.91 -45.17
C ARG A 21 -2.04 -13.80 -45.76
N ALA A 22 -1.95 -15.00 -45.18
CA ALA A 22 -1.30 -16.22 -45.67
C ALA A 22 0.23 -16.38 -45.47
N ALA A 23 0.64 -16.93 -44.32
CA ALA A 23 1.63 -18.02 -44.20
C ALA A 23 1.76 -18.52 -42.74
N PRO A 24 2.12 -19.81 -42.48
CA PRO A 24 1.84 -20.49 -41.22
C PRO A 24 2.96 -20.40 -40.16
N ALA A 25 2.51 -20.36 -38.90
CA ALA A 25 3.15 -20.76 -37.64
C ALA A 25 4.67 -21.04 -37.64
N ARG A 26 5.47 -20.01 -37.34
CA ARG A 26 6.69 -20.12 -36.52
C ARG A 26 6.85 -18.84 -35.69
N PHE A 27 6.33 -18.86 -34.47
CA PHE A 27 6.60 -17.80 -33.49
C PHE A 27 8.10 -17.82 -33.14
N SER A 28 8.83 -16.83 -33.65
CA SER A 28 10.24 -16.60 -33.34
C SER A 28 10.34 -15.91 -31.98
N TRP A 29 10.57 -16.68 -30.92
CA TRP A 29 10.71 -16.19 -29.54
C TRP A 29 11.95 -15.32 -29.29
N SER A 30 12.80 -15.10 -30.29
CA SER A 30 14.01 -14.28 -30.21
C SER A 30 13.76 -12.76 -30.24
N LEU A 31 12.51 -12.31 -30.45
CA LEU A 31 12.15 -10.88 -30.46
C LEU A 31 11.44 -10.40 -29.17
N ILE A 32 11.53 -11.16 -28.08
CA ILE A 32 10.99 -10.79 -26.74
C ILE A 32 12.12 -10.35 -25.79
N LEU A 33 13.35 -10.23 -26.30
CA LEU A 33 14.47 -9.69 -25.54
C LEU A 33 14.68 -8.25 -26.02
N TYR A 34 14.52 -7.32 -25.07
CA TYR A 34 14.63 -5.85 -25.22
C TYR A 34 13.40 -5.11 -25.76
N SER A 35 12.31 -5.04 -24.97
CA SER A 35 11.59 -3.78 -24.69
C SER A 35 10.44 -4.02 -23.69
N SER A 36 10.50 -3.31 -22.56
CA SER A 36 9.36 -2.83 -21.74
C SER A 36 8.45 -3.84 -21.02
N ARG A 37 8.46 -3.71 -19.68
CA ARG A 37 7.54 -4.30 -18.70
C ARG A 37 6.09 -4.15 -19.16
N TRP A 38 5.36 -5.25 -19.36
CA TRP A 38 3.90 -5.17 -19.49
C TRP A 38 3.33 -4.77 -18.13
N PRO A 39 2.42 -3.77 -18.06
CA PRO A 39 1.74 -3.45 -16.80
C PRO A 39 0.89 -4.65 -16.37
N MET A 40 1.13 -5.18 -15.17
CA MET A 40 0.30 -6.22 -14.56
C MET A 40 -0.99 -5.57 -14.03
N ARG A 41 -2.03 -5.63 -14.84
CA ARG A 41 -3.40 -5.24 -14.47
C ARG A 41 -4.28 -6.48 -14.42
N PHE A 42 -5.01 -6.66 -13.33
CA PHE A 42 -6.02 -7.73 -13.22
C PHE A 42 -7.28 -7.39 -14.00
N ILE A 43 -7.59 -6.10 -14.12
CA ILE A 43 -8.75 -5.54 -14.82
C ILE A 43 -8.24 -4.42 -15.74
N GLU A 44 -8.82 -4.26 -16.94
CA GLU A 44 -8.35 -3.33 -17.98
C GLU A 44 -8.10 -1.89 -17.46
N ASN A 45 -9.05 -1.37 -16.66
CA ASN A 45 -9.02 -0.04 -16.07
C ASN A 45 -8.59 -0.03 -14.59
N GLY A 46 -8.07 -1.16 -14.10
CA GLY A 46 -7.59 -1.31 -12.73
C GLY A 46 -6.18 -0.74 -12.51
N PRO A 47 -5.78 -0.58 -11.23
CA PRO A 47 -4.41 -0.24 -10.90
C PRO A 47 -3.41 -1.27 -11.45
N ASN A 48 -2.23 -0.78 -11.85
CA ASN A 48 -1.12 -1.62 -12.28
C ASN A 48 -0.31 -2.05 -11.04
N ILE A 49 -0.49 -3.30 -10.60
CA ILE A 49 0.16 -3.80 -9.38
C ILE A 49 1.59 -4.25 -9.70
N PRO A 50 2.63 -3.73 -8.99
CA PRO A 50 4.01 -4.13 -9.24
C PRO A 50 4.28 -5.63 -9.02
N ASP A 51 5.00 -6.27 -9.94
CA ASP A 51 5.37 -7.70 -9.84
C ASP A 51 6.02 -8.07 -8.50
N GLU A 52 6.89 -7.20 -8.00
CA GLU A 52 7.59 -7.41 -6.71
C GLU A 52 6.63 -7.44 -5.52
N LEU A 53 5.54 -6.67 -5.57
CA LEU A 53 4.50 -6.65 -4.55
C LEU A 53 3.64 -7.92 -4.63
N LEU A 54 3.34 -8.40 -5.85
CA LEU A 54 2.64 -9.68 -6.06
C LEU A 54 3.45 -10.85 -5.49
N VAL A 55 4.74 -10.91 -5.81
CA VAL A 55 5.67 -11.95 -5.31
C VAL A 55 5.79 -11.90 -3.78
N ALA A 56 5.90 -10.70 -3.20
CA ALA A 56 5.99 -10.54 -1.76
C ALA A 56 4.70 -10.96 -1.04
N ARG A 57 3.53 -10.65 -1.62
CA ARG A 57 2.24 -11.08 -1.06
C ARG A 57 2.14 -12.60 -1.03
N ASP A 58 2.51 -13.28 -2.12
CA ASP A 58 2.50 -14.74 -2.19
C ASP A 58 3.49 -15.39 -1.20
N ALA A 59 4.60 -14.69 -0.89
CA ALA A 59 5.54 -15.11 0.15
C ALA A 59 5.03 -14.90 1.59
N GLY A 60 3.98 -14.07 1.78
CA GLY A 60 3.47 -13.65 3.09
C GLY A 60 4.25 -12.48 3.70
N ASP A 61 4.97 -11.73 2.86
CA ASP A 61 5.85 -10.63 3.26
C ASP A 61 5.23 -9.24 3.03
N VAL A 62 3.93 -9.16 2.74
CA VAL A 62 3.17 -7.92 2.57
C VAL A 62 2.23 -7.70 3.73
N ILE A 63 2.22 -6.49 4.27
CA ILE A 63 1.27 -6.01 5.26
C ILE A 63 0.35 -4.99 4.61
N LEU A 64 -0.95 -5.27 4.66
CA LEU A 64 -1.98 -4.29 4.33
C LEU A 64 -2.11 -3.31 5.49
N PHE A 65 -1.96 -2.02 5.19
CA PHE A 65 -2.09 -0.93 6.14
C PHE A 65 -3.30 -0.09 5.74
N CYS A 66 -4.42 -0.32 6.43
CA CYS A 66 -5.74 0.15 6.03
C CYS A 66 -6.14 1.42 6.77
N GLY A 67 -6.57 2.44 6.02
CA GLY A 67 -7.14 3.69 6.55
C GLY A 67 -8.64 3.83 6.31
N ALA A 68 -9.18 5.00 6.70
CA ALA A 68 -10.62 5.24 6.77
C ALA A 68 -11.34 5.18 5.41
N GLY A 69 -10.60 5.27 4.30
CA GLY A 69 -11.12 5.09 2.95
C GLY A 69 -11.66 3.68 2.70
N VAL A 70 -11.18 2.67 3.42
CA VAL A 70 -11.73 1.30 3.37
C VAL A 70 -13.15 1.29 3.94
N SER A 71 -13.35 1.84 5.13
CA SER A 71 -14.68 1.90 5.77
C SER A 71 -15.65 2.88 5.07
N GLN A 72 -15.14 3.85 4.29
CA GLN A 72 -15.96 4.73 3.46
C GLN A 72 -16.52 4.04 2.20
N ALA A 73 -15.76 3.11 1.62
CA ALA A 73 -16.04 2.59 0.29
C ALA A 73 -17.43 1.94 0.17
N GLU A 74 -17.78 1.08 1.12
CA GLU A 74 -19.04 0.32 1.06
C GLU A 74 -19.84 0.32 2.37
N ALA A 75 -19.18 0.55 3.52
CA ALA A 75 -19.84 0.75 4.80
C ALA A 75 -20.27 2.22 5.04
N HIS A 76 -19.86 3.13 4.14
CA HIS A 76 -20.23 4.54 4.14
C HIS A 76 -19.99 5.25 5.49
N LEU A 77 -18.95 4.82 6.22
CA LEU A 77 -18.53 5.51 7.43
C LEU A 77 -18.09 6.95 7.11
N PRO A 78 -18.22 7.89 8.06
CA PRO A 78 -17.93 9.28 7.78
C PRO A 78 -16.45 9.50 7.41
N ASN A 79 -16.21 10.36 6.43
CA ASN A 79 -14.89 10.98 6.27
C ASN A 79 -14.61 11.93 7.46
N PHE A 80 -13.41 12.49 7.54
CA PHE A 80 -13.07 13.39 8.64
C PHE A 80 -14.05 14.56 8.81
N ALA A 81 -14.42 15.23 7.71
CA ALA A 81 -15.28 16.40 7.77
C ALA A 81 -16.64 16.05 8.37
N ASP A 82 -17.19 14.91 7.95
CA ASP A 82 -18.45 14.38 8.43
C ASP A 82 -18.34 13.92 9.88
N LEU A 83 -17.22 13.28 10.25
CA LEU A 83 -16.95 12.84 11.61
C LEU A 83 -16.87 14.03 12.57
N GLY A 84 -16.09 15.05 12.24
CA GLY A 84 -15.96 16.25 13.06
C GLY A 84 -17.30 16.95 13.28
N ARG A 85 -18.13 17.07 12.23
CA ARG A 85 -19.49 17.63 12.34
C ARG A 85 -20.38 16.80 13.25
N LYS A 86 -20.43 15.48 13.06
CA LYS A 86 -21.23 14.56 13.88
C LYS A 86 -20.80 14.62 15.35
N VAL A 87 -19.51 14.59 15.64
CA VAL A 87 -19.02 14.65 17.03
C VAL A 87 -19.37 15.98 17.70
N ILE A 88 -19.21 17.10 16.99
CA ILE A 88 -19.64 18.43 17.47
C ILE A 88 -21.15 18.46 17.79
N GLU A 89 -21.97 17.81 16.96
CA GLU A 89 -23.41 17.71 17.15
C GLU A 89 -23.77 16.82 18.35
N ILE A 90 -23.19 15.62 18.45
CA ILE A 90 -23.40 14.67 19.55
C ILE A 90 -23.03 15.29 20.90
N LEU A 91 -21.89 15.98 20.97
CA LEU A 91 -21.44 16.68 22.18
C LEU A 91 -22.28 17.92 22.50
N GLY A 92 -23.08 18.42 21.55
CA GLY A 92 -23.84 19.66 21.72
C GLY A 92 -22.95 20.89 21.86
N ALA A 93 -21.79 20.93 21.19
CA ALA A 93 -20.85 22.05 21.32
C ALA A 93 -21.49 23.37 20.86
N ALA A 94 -21.25 24.44 21.63
CA ALA A 94 -21.85 25.75 21.39
C ALA A 94 -21.54 26.33 20.00
N GLN A 95 -22.35 27.28 19.54
CA GLN A 95 -22.18 27.91 18.22
C GLN A 95 -20.86 28.69 18.10
N ASP A 96 -20.36 29.21 19.21
CA ASP A 96 -19.08 29.91 19.31
C ASP A 96 -17.91 28.99 19.73
N SER A 97 -18.12 27.66 19.73
CA SER A 97 -17.06 26.66 19.96
C SER A 97 -15.89 26.89 19.02
N ARG A 98 -14.67 26.78 19.57
CA ARG A 98 -13.45 26.93 18.77
C ARG A 98 -13.26 25.76 17.84
N ALA A 99 -13.63 24.56 18.27
CA ALA A 99 -13.60 23.35 17.44
C ALA A 99 -14.50 23.51 16.21
N ARG A 100 -15.75 23.97 16.42
CA ARG A 100 -16.71 24.27 15.34
C ARG A 100 -16.17 25.33 14.37
N THR A 101 -15.70 26.44 14.91
CA THR A 101 -15.13 27.54 14.10
C THR A 101 -13.93 27.08 13.26
N LEU A 102 -13.03 26.28 13.84
CA LEU A 102 -11.87 25.76 13.13
C LEU A 102 -12.29 24.82 12.00
N LEU A 103 -13.18 23.86 12.28
CA LEU A 103 -13.67 22.91 11.29
C LEU A 103 -14.29 23.64 10.08
N GLU A 104 -15.20 24.58 10.32
CA GLU A 104 -15.86 25.35 9.25
C GLU A 104 -14.87 26.15 8.40
N ARG A 105 -13.82 26.72 9.01
CA ARG A 105 -12.79 27.47 8.28
C ARG A 105 -11.92 26.54 7.42
N THR A 106 -11.51 25.40 7.97
CA THR A 106 -10.72 24.41 7.25
C THR A 106 -11.49 23.87 6.04
N LEU A 107 -12.79 23.59 6.17
CA LEU A 107 -13.62 23.13 5.07
C LEU A 107 -13.75 24.16 3.94
N LYS A 108 -13.73 25.45 4.25
CA LYS A 108 -13.79 26.53 3.26
C LYS A 108 -12.49 26.71 2.47
N LEU A 109 -11.34 26.33 3.03
CA LEU A 109 -10.03 26.49 2.38
C LEU A 109 -9.76 25.42 1.30
N GLY A 110 -10.40 24.25 1.41
CA GLY A 110 -10.22 23.15 0.46
C GLY A 110 -8.83 22.50 0.51
N ALA A 111 -8.65 21.43 -0.27
CA ALA A 111 -7.35 20.80 -0.47
C ALA A 111 -6.57 21.53 -1.57
N MET A 112 -5.25 21.65 -1.41
CA MET A 112 -4.38 22.18 -2.46
C MET A 112 -3.83 21.04 -3.33
N PRO A 113 -3.96 21.11 -4.67
CA PRO A 113 -3.43 20.09 -5.57
C PRO A 113 -1.94 19.83 -5.33
N GLY A 114 -1.56 18.56 -5.14
CA GLY A 114 -0.18 18.13 -4.92
C GLY A 114 0.37 18.35 -3.49
N VAL A 115 -0.38 19.02 -2.61
CA VAL A 115 -0.01 19.23 -1.19
C VAL A 115 -0.90 18.39 -0.25
N GLY A 116 -2.17 18.19 -0.62
CA GLY A 116 -3.15 17.47 0.20
C GLY A 116 -4.11 18.42 0.94
N GLY A 117 -4.88 17.88 1.88
CA GLY A 117 -5.78 18.67 2.72
C GLY A 117 -5.03 19.45 3.79
N LEU A 118 -5.40 20.70 4.05
CA LEU A 118 -4.91 21.48 5.21
C LEU A 118 -5.58 21.07 6.52
N VAL A 119 -5.98 19.81 6.63
CA VAL A 119 -6.95 19.39 7.63
C VAL A 119 -6.26 19.14 8.95
N ALA A 120 -6.40 20.10 9.87
CA ALA A 120 -5.96 19.98 11.26
C ALA A 120 -6.96 19.17 12.11
N THR A 121 -7.26 17.95 11.64
CA THR A 121 -8.23 17.02 12.23
C THR A 121 -7.98 16.82 13.73
N ASP A 122 -6.75 16.45 14.02
CA ASP A 122 -6.19 16.26 15.34
C ASP A 122 -6.35 17.49 16.23
N ARG A 123 -6.28 18.70 15.66
CA ARG A 123 -6.49 19.95 16.40
C ARG A 123 -7.96 20.24 16.68
N VAL A 124 -8.89 19.87 15.80
CA VAL A 124 -10.33 19.99 16.08
C VAL A 124 -10.69 19.13 17.30
N PHE A 125 -10.25 17.86 17.32
CA PHE A 125 -10.46 16.99 18.48
C PHE A 125 -9.71 17.48 19.73
N GLY A 126 -8.49 17.99 19.57
CA GLY A 126 -7.75 18.59 20.70
C GLY A 126 -8.39 19.87 21.26
N LEU A 127 -9.26 20.55 20.50
CA LEU A 127 -10.10 21.62 21.02
C LEU A 127 -11.34 21.08 21.73
N LEU A 128 -11.98 20.02 21.18
CA LEU A 128 -13.10 19.35 21.83
C LEU A 128 -12.71 18.77 23.20
N GLU A 129 -11.55 18.14 23.32
CA GLU A 129 -11.02 17.62 24.60
C GLU A 129 -10.67 18.71 25.63
N ARG A 130 -10.68 19.99 25.24
CA ARG A 130 -10.57 21.12 26.17
C ARG A 130 -11.93 21.69 26.58
N GLU A 131 -12.94 21.44 25.75
CA GLU A 131 -14.32 21.90 25.96
C GLU A 131 -15.16 20.83 26.69
N PHE A 132 -14.79 19.55 26.55
CA PHE A 132 -15.50 18.36 27.07
C PHE A 132 -14.53 17.36 27.72
N GLU A 133 -15.07 16.45 28.53
CA GLU A 133 -14.31 15.33 29.06
C GLU A 133 -13.82 14.41 27.93
N VAL A 134 -12.59 13.91 28.05
CA VAL A 134 -11.95 13.06 27.02
C VAL A 134 -12.78 11.80 26.75
N SER A 135 -13.37 11.21 27.79
CA SER A 135 -14.26 10.05 27.65
C SER A 135 -15.48 10.35 26.80
N ASP A 136 -16.06 11.55 26.92
CA ASP A 136 -17.26 11.95 26.20
C ASP A 136 -16.93 12.20 24.72
N VAL A 137 -15.78 12.83 24.45
CA VAL A 137 -15.29 13.01 23.07
C VAL A 137 -15.05 11.66 22.39
N ARG A 138 -14.40 10.72 23.09
CA ARG A 138 -14.15 9.36 22.55
C ARG A 138 -15.43 8.56 22.36
N ALA A 139 -16.39 8.67 23.28
CA ALA A 139 -17.71 8.06 23.15
C ALA A 139 -18.49 8.63 21.95
N ALA A 140 -18.44 9.96 21.75
CA ALA A 140 -19.05 10.61 20.60
C ALA A 140 -18.40 10.19 19.28
N VAL A 141 -17.08 9.97 19.25
CA VAL A 141 -16.39 9.40 18.09
C VAL A 141 -16.88 7.98 17.82
N ALA A 142 -16.97 7.14 18.86
CA ALA A 142 -17.45 5.76 18.73
C ALA A 142 -18.88 5.70 18.18
N GLU A 143 -19.77 6.57 18.69
CA GLU A 143 -21.14 6.69 18.19
C GLU A 143 -21.17 7.17 16.73
N ALA A 144 -20.37 8.19 16.39
CA ALA A 144 -20.38 8.80 15.05
C ALA A 144 -19.91 7.85 13.93
N ILE A 145 -19.05 6.89 14.27
CA ILE A 145 -18.54 5.88 13.33
C ILE A 145 -19.29 4.54 13.39
N ARG A 146 -20.37 4.44 14.18
CA ARG A 146 -21.17 3.21 14.26
C ARG A 146 -21.71 2.86 12.87
N PRO A 147 -21.40 1.66 12.33
CA PRO A 147 -21.94 1.21 11.06
C PRO A 147 -23.45 1.08 11.11
N LEU A 148 -24.10 1.28 9.96
CA LEU A 148 -25.51 0.92 9.80
C LEU A 148 -25.66 -0.62 9.86
N PRO A 149 -26.82 -1.13 10.30
CA PRO A 149 -27.05 -2.58 10.40
C PRO A 149 -26.87 -3.36 9.09
N ASP A 150 -27.03 -2.70 7.94
CA ASP A 150 -26.88 -3.25 6.60
C ASP A 150 -25.56 -2.81 5.91
N ALA A 151 -24.59 -2.30 6.68
CA ALA A 151 -23.28 -1.92 6.17
C ALA A 151 -22.63 -3.09 5.42
N LYS A 152 -22.18 -2.82 4.20
CA LYS A 152 -21.50 -3.81 3.38
C LYS A 152 -20.06 -3.99 3.84
N LEU A 153 -19.60 -5.23 3.72
CA LEU A 153 -18.29 -5.67 4.22
C LEU A 153 -17.39 -6.21 3.10
N ASP A 154 -17.79 -6.11 1.83
CA ASP A 154 -17.09 -6.78 0.73
C ASP A 154 -15.64 -6.25 0.57
N ALA A 155 -15.45 -4.94 0.70
CA ALA A 155 -14.14 -4.30 0.80
C ALA A 155 -13.27 -4.88 1.93
N HIS A 156 -13.84 -5.10 3.12
CA HIS A 156 -13.11 -5.64 4.27
C HIS A 156 -12.75 -7.11 4.07
N ARG A 157 -13.68 -7.91 3.54
CA ARG A 157 -13.45 -9.33 3.20
C ARG A 157 -12.32 -9.50 2.19
N VAL A 158 -12.35 -8.73 1.09
CA VAL A 158 -11.30 -8.76 0.06
C VAL A 158 -9.93 -8.45 0.65
N LEU A 159 -9.84 -7.48 1.56
CA LEU A 159 -8.58 -7.14 2.20
C LEU A 159 -8.12 -8.18 3.22
N LEU A 160 -9.02 -8.83 3.96
CA LEU A 160 -8.65 -9.96 4.83
C LEU A 160 -8.13 -11.14 4.02
N ASP A 161 -8.76 -11.46 2.88
CA ASP A 161 -8.30 -12.51 1.98
C ASP A 161 -6.91 -12.19 1.41
N LEU A 162 -6.66 -10.92 1.04
CA LEU A 162 -5.35 -10.48 0.59
C LEU A 162 -4.30 -10.50 1.71
N ALA A 163 -4.69 -10.14 2.93
CA ALA A 163 -3.85 -10.15 4.13
C ALA A 163 -3.53 -11.57 4.64
N THR A 164 -4.22 -12.58 4.11
CA THR A 164 -4.06 -13.96 4.52
C THR A 164 -3.11 -14.70 3.59
N SER A 165 -2.01 -15.21 4.16
CA SER A 165 -1.06 -16.08 3.45
C SER A 165 -0.72 -17.28 4.32
N ARG A 166 -0.73 -18.48 3.72
CA ARG A 166 -0.48 -19.76 4.42
C ARG A 166 -1.31 -19.94 5.70
N ASN A 167 -2.60 -19.55 5.65
CA ASN A 167 -3.55 -19.57 6.78
C ASN A 167 -3.18 -18.66 7.96
N VAL A 168 -2.32 -17.65 7.73
CA VAL A 168 -2.02 -16.61 8.71
C VAL A 168 -2.42 -15.26 8.14
N THR A 169 -3.35 -14.60 8.81
CA THR A 169 -3.81 -13.24 8.47
C THR A 169 -2.97 -12.23 9.21
N ARG A 170 -2.51 -11.18 8.51
CA ARG A 170 -1.81 -10.03 9.13
C ARG A 170 -2.27 -8.74 8.50
N LEU A 171 -3.07 -7.97 9.23
CA LEU A 171 -3.58 -6.68 8.79
C LEU A 171 -3.31 -5.63 9.86
N VAL A 172 -2.90 -4.44 9.42
CA VAL A 172 -2.74 -3.27 10.29
C VAL A 172 -3.75 -2.22 9.86
N THR A 173 -4.40 -1.57 10.80
CA THR A 173 -5.33 -0.47 10.50
C THR A 173 -5.20 0.68 11.49
N THR A 174 -5.52 1.88 11.01
CA THR A 174 -5.73 3.07 11.85
C THR A 174 -7.22 3.35 12.07
N ASN A 175 -8.11 2.49 11.57
CA ASN A 175 -9.54 2.65 11.74
C ASN A 175 -9.93 2.18 13.14
N PHE A 176 -10.89 2.87 13.75
CA PHE A 176 -11.38 2.52 15.08
C PHE A 176 -12.53 1.51 15.04
N ASP A 177 -13.22 1.40 13.89
CA ASP A 177 -14.34 0.49 13.71
C ASP A 177 -13.91 -0.99 13.71
N LEU A 178 -14.88 -1.88 13.93
CA LEU A 178 -14.70 -3.32 14.02
C LEU A 178 -15.19 -4.06 12.76
N LEU A 179 -15.15 -3.41 11.58
CA LEU A 179 -15.70 -3.99 10.34
C LEU A 179 -14.87 -5.16 9.82
N PHE A 180 -13.57 -5.21 10.13
CA PHE A 180 -12.73 -6.38 9.83
C PHE A 180 -13.10 -7.57 10.73
N GLU A 181 -13.30 -7.34 12.03
CA GLU A 181 -13.75 -8.34 12.99
C GLU A 181 -15.15 -8.87 12.65
N ALA A 182 -16.03 -8.02 12.12
CA ALA A 182 -17.34 -8.43 11.64
C ALA A 182 -17.27 -9.41 10.45
N CYS A 183 -16.18 -9.40 9.69
CA CYS A 183 -15.97 -10.36 8.60
C CYS A 183 -15.53 -11.73 9.11
N ASP A 184 -14.64 -11.77 10.11
CA ASP A 184 -14.16 -12.99 10.75
C ASP A 184 -13.94 -12.77 12.26
N PRO A 185 -14.94 -13.13 13.10
CA PRO A 185 -14.85 -12.98 14.55
C PRO A 185 -13.82 -13.91 15.22
N THR A 186 -13.23 -14.86 14.48
CA THR A 186 -12.23 -15.79 15.02
C THR A 186 -10.81 -15.20 14.98
N LEU A 187 -10.60 -14.15 14.19
CA LEU A 187 -9.32 -13.44 14.15
C LEU A 187 -9.07 -12.71 15.48
N ARG A 188 -7.80 -12.71 15.89
CA ARG A 188 -7.37 -11.92 17.04
C ARG A 188 -7.30 -10.46 16.65
N SER A 189 -7.81 -9.59 17.52
CA SER A 189 -7.62 -8.15 17.41
C SER A 189 -6.77 -7.62 18.55
N SER A 190 -5.86 -6.72 18.21
CA SER A 190 -4.90 -6.12 19.13
C SER A 190 -4.88 -4.61 18.94
N GLY A 191 -4.56 -3.89 20.01
CA GLY A 191 -4.44 -2.44 20.04
C GLY A 191 -3.44 -2.01 21.11
N PRO A 192 -2.96 -0.77 21.07
CA PRO A 192 -2.06 -0.25 22.09
C PRO A 192 -2.70 -0.32 23.49
N PRO A 193 -1.92 -0.62 24.55
CA PRO A 193 -0.47 -0.81 24.55
C PRO A 193 0.00 -2.21 24.12
N ASN A 194 -0.91 -3.14 23.82
CA ASN A 194 -0.63 -4.55 23.55
C ASN A 194 -0.54 -4.87 22.05
N LEU A 195 0.21 -4.05 21.29
CA LEU A 195 0.48 -4.36 19.88
C LEU A 195 1.41 -5.58 19.76
N PRO A 196 1.16 -6.49 18.81
CA PRO A 196 1.99 -7.67 18.61
C PRO A 196 3.38 -7.30 18.10
N ASP A 197 4.36 -8.18 18.27
CA ASP A 197 5.69 -7.99 17.70
C ASP A 197 5.76 -8.39 16.22
N PRO A 198 5.98 -7.46 15.26
CA PRO A 198 6.11 -7.80 13.83
C PRO A 198 7.21 -8.82 13.49
N HIS A 199 8.21 -8.99 14.36
CA HIS A 199 9.30 -9.96 14.14
C HIS A 199 8.94 -11.38 14.63
N SER A 200 7.81 -11.56 15.30
CA SER A 200 7.36 -12.85 15.82
C SER A 200 6.21 -13.38 14.99
N ASP A 201 6.44 -14.42 14.19
CA ASP A 201 5.38 -15.05 13.39
C ASP A 201 4.26 -15.69 14.21
N ARG A 202 4.57 -16.06 15.45
CA ARG A 202 3.61 -16.61 16.40
C ARG A 202 2.70 -15.52 16.98
N ASP A 203 3.24 -14.32 17.18
CA ASP A 203 2.55 -13.22 17.87
C ASP A 203 1.83 -12.30 16.89
N PHE A 204 2.49 -11.94 15.79
CA PHE A 204 1.91 -11.07 14.78
C PHE A 204 0.98 -11.85 13.85
N GLN A 205 -0.27 -11.98 14.29
CA GLN A 205 -1.39 -12.60 13.57
C GLN A 205 -2.68 -11.86 13.91
N GLY A 206 -3.62 -11.82 12.97
CA GLY A 206 -4.90 -11.13 13.08
C GLY A 206 -4.82 -9.65 12.68
N ILE A 207 -5.60 -8.83 13.38
CA ILE A 207 -5.82 -7.41 13.10
C ILE A 207 -5.13 -6.57 14.18
N ALA A 208 -4.31 -5.61 13.77
CA ALA A 208 -3.62 -4.68 14.66
C ALA A 208 -4.13 -3.25 14.44
N HIS A 209 -4.85 -2.70 15.43
CA HIS A 209 -5.34 -1.33 15.44
C HIS A 209 -4.28 -0.41 16.03
N LEU A 210 -3.49 0.23 15.16
CA LEU A 210 -2.38 1.09 15.59
C LEU A 210 -2.85 2.28 16.44
N HIS A 211 -4.03 2.79 16.14
CA HIS A 211 -4.62 3.97 16.78
C HIS A 211 -5.66 3.61 17.85
N GLY A 212 -5.84 2.32 18.15
CA GLY A 212 -6.91 1.83 19.04
C GLY A 212 -8.20 1.51 18.31
N ARG A 213 -9.20 1.02 19.05
CA ARG A 213 -10.52 0.62 18.51
C ARG A 213 -11.65 0.92 19.49
N VAL A 214 -12.87 0.88 18.99
CA VAL A 214 -14.11 0.99 19.80
C VAL A 214 -14.49 -0.35 20.41
N ASP A 215 -15.37 -0.32 21.41
CA ASP A 215 -16.01 -1.54 21.95
C ASP A 215 -17.10 -2.07 21.00
N ALA A 216 -17.55 -3.30 21.24
CA ALA A 216 -18.50 -3.99 20.35
C ALA A 216 -19.83 -3.24 20.22
N GLU A 217 -20.22 -2.49 21.25
CA GLU A 217 -21.43 -1.68 21.29
C GLU A 217 -21.25 -0.28 20.68
N TYR A 218 -20.03 0.10 20.26
CA TYR A 218 -19.72 1.44 19.75
C TYR A 218 -20.19 2.53 20.72
N GLN A 219 -19.88 2.38 22.00
CA GLN A 219 -20.22 3.32 23.07
C GLN A 219 -18.99 4.05 23.59
N ARG A 220 -17.79 3.47 23.43
CA ARG A 220 -16.53 4.02 23.95
C ARG A 220 -15.34 3.41 23.22
N ALA A 221 -14.15 3.90 23.54
CA ALA A 221 -12.91 3.22 23.22
C ALA A 221 -12.81 1.89 23.99
N GLN A 222 -12.35 0.84 23.32
CA GLN A 222 -12.10 -0.48 23.91
C GLN A 222 -10.84 -0.49 24.76
N ASP A 223 -9.80 0.19 24.29
CA ASP A 223 -8.48 0.26 24.93
C ASP A 223 -8.23 1.68 25.51
N GLU A 224 -7.26 1.80 26.42
CA GLU A 224 -6.87 3.10 27.00
C GLU A 224 -6.36 4.09 25.93
N GLU A 225 -5.72 3.52 24.90
CA GLU A 225 -5.05 4.23 23.83
C GLU A 225 -5.98 4.37 22.62
N PHE A 226 -6.38 5.61 22.33
CA PHE A 226 -7.30 5.95 21.25
C PHE A 226 -6.83 7.25 20.59
N VAL A 227 -6.20 7.15 19.41
CA VAL A 227 -5.42 8.24 18.81
C VAL A 227 -6.29 9.11 17.91
N VAL A 228 -6.93 10.13 18.49
CA VAL A 228 -7.85 11.02 17.75
C VAL A 228 -7.43 12.49 17.79
N SER A 229 -6.77 12.93 18.87
CA SER A 229 -6.38 14.32 19.05
C SER A 229 -4.88 14.54 18.85
N SER A 230 -4.50 15.81 18.66
CA SER A 230 -3.09 16.21 18.54
C SER A 230 -2.22 15.78 19.72
N ALA A 231 -2.81 15.69 20.92
CA ALA A 231 -2.12 15.21 22.12
C ALA A 231 -1.90 13.70 22.05
N ASP A 232 -2.91 12.94 21.60
CA ASP A 232 -2.77 11.49 21.41
C ASP A 232 -1.71 11.19 20.34
N PHE A 233 -1.72 11.90 19.20
CA PHE A 233 -0.71 11.75 18.16
C PHE A 233 0.71 12.02 18.69
N GLY A 234 0.88 13.12 19.44
CA GLY A 234 2.14 13.44 20.09
C GLY A 234 2.59 12.33 21.05
N ARG A 235 1.66 11.71 21.77
CA ARG A 235 1.99 10.59 22.65
C ARG A 235 2.34 9.31 21.89
N ALA A 236 1.53 8.93 20.92
CA ALA A 236 1.65 7.73 20.10
C ALA A 236 2.95 7.67 19.28
N TYR A 237 3.32 8.78 18.66
CA TYR A 237 4.45 8.84 17.73
C TYR A 237 5.73 9.39 18.36
N LEU A 238 5.64 10.22 19.41
CA LEU A 238 6.81 10.90 19.97
C LEU A 238 7.13 10.48 21.40
N SER A 239 6.26 10.76 22.37
CA SER A 239 6.65 10.63 23.79
C SER A 239 6.64 9.18 24.28
N ALA A 240 5.57 8.42 24.02
CA ALA A 240 5.52 6.99 24.28
C ALA A 240 6.00 6.19 23.05
N GLY A 241 5.78 6.71 21.84
CA GLY A 241 6.44 6.25 20.62
C GLY A 241 6.08 4.84 20.13
N TRP A 242 4.99 4.25 20.63
CA TRP A 242 4.58 2.88 20.24
C TRP A 242 4.30 2.79 18.74
N ALA A 243 3.64 3.81 18.16
CA ALA A 243 3.28 3.79 16.75
C ALA A 243 4.53 3.86 15.87
N THR A 244 5.45 4.76 16.21
CA THR A 244 6.76 4.87 15.56
C THR A 244 7.55 3.57 15.65
N HIS A 245 7.63 2.97 16.84
CA HIS A 245 8.37 1.71 17.03
C HIS A 245 7.74 0.56 16.23
N PHE A 246 6.42 0.41 16.28
CA PHE A 246 5.70 -0.63 15.56
C PHE A 246 5.90 -0.52 14.05
N ILE A 247 5.77 0.69 13.48
CA ILE A 247 5.99 0.94 12.04
C ILE A 247 7.44 0.66 11.64
N GLN A 248 8.42 1.08 12.44
CA GLN A 248 9.83 0.77 12.17
C GLN A 248 10.08 -0.75 12.14
N ARG A 249 9.45 -1.50 13.06
CA ARG A 249 9.54 -2.96 13.12
C ARG A 249 8.85 -3.64 11.94
N LEU A 250 7.74 -3.08 11.44
CA LEU A 250 7.11 -3.55 10.20
C LEU A 250 8.06 -3.35 9.02
N LEU A 251 8.62 -2.15 8.87
CA LEU A 251 9.44 -1.78 7.72
C LEU A 251 10.78 -2.51 7.63
N SER A 252 11.33 -2.97 8.75
CA SER A 252 12.54 -3.80 8.72
C SER A 252 12.28 -5.17 8.10
N ARG A 253 11.04 -5.68 8.17
CA ARG A 253 10.69 -7.06 7.81
C ARG A 253 9.77 -7.19 6.61
N PHE A 254 8.76 -6.35 6.48
CA PHE A 254 7.70 -6.49 5.48
C PHE A 254 7.79 -5.41 4.39
N GLN A 255 7.06 -5.64 3.30
CA GLN A 255 6.59 -4.57 2.43
C GLN A 255 5.21 -4.12 2.92
N ILE A 256 4.91 -2.83 2.81
CA ILE A 256 3.63 -2.26 3.25
C ILE A 256 2.86 -1.76 2.04
N LEU A 257 1.59 -2.16 1.94
CA LEU A 257 0.63 -1.62 0.99
C LEU A 257 -0.43 -0.80 1.74
N PHE A 258 -0.41 0.51 1.57
CA PHE A 258 -1.43 1.42 2.10
C PHE A 258 -2.69 1.36 1.23
N VAL A 259 -3.84 1.13 1.87
CA VAL A 259 -5.15 1.06 1.21
C VAL A 259 -6.17 1.93 1.94
N GLY A 260 -6.86 2.81 1.20
CA GLY A 260 -7.82 3.75 1.79
C GLY A 260 -7.20 4.71 2.81
N TYR A 261 -5.87 4.88 2.76
CA TYR A 261 -5.14 5.74 3.68
C TYR A 261 -4.90 7.08 3.00
N SER A 262 -5.45 8.16 3.57
CA SER A 262 -5.08 9.50 3.13
C SER A 262 -3.72 9.86 3.71
N ALA A 263 -2.88 10.50 2.92
CA ALA A 263 -1.60 11.00 3.40
C ALA A 263 -1.75 12.14 4.43
N ASP A 264 -2.95 12.59 4.80
CA ASP A 264 -3.17 13.80 5.61
C ASP A 264 -2.75 13.67 7.09
N ASP A 265 -2.27 12.52 7.56
CA ASP A 265 -1.71 12.30 8.92
C ASP A 265 -0.26 12.82 9.01
N PRO A 266 0.01 14.01 9.59
CA PRO A 266 1.34 14.61 9.52
C PRO A 266 2.43 13.79 10.23
N PRO A 267 2.20 13.23 11.44
CA PRO A 267 3.14 12.29 12.07
C PRO A 267 3.57 11.14 11.16
N MET A 268 2.62 10.51 10.45
CA MET A 268 2.96 9.41 9.55
C MET A 268 3.76 9.88 8.33
N GLN A 269 3.42 11.04 7.76
CA GLN A 269 4.21 11.63 6.66
C GLN A 269 5.67 11.85 7.07
N TYR A 270 5.89 12.51 8.22
CA TYR A 270 7.25 12.79 8.72
C TYR A 270 8.02 11.51 9.05
N LEU A 271 7.33 10.50 9.60
CA LEU A 271 7.95 9.20 9.88
C LEU A 271 8.43 8.54 8.59
N LEU A 272 7.58 8.47 7.56
CA LEU A 272 7.94 7.88 6.27
C LEU A 272 9.09 8.65 5.59
N GLU A 273 9.03 9.98 5.57
CA GLU A 273 10.10 10.85 5.05
C GLU A 273 11.42 10.62 5.79
N GLY A 274 11.37 10.63 7.13
CA GLY A 274 12.54 10.40 7.98
C GLY A 274 13.17 9.03 7.78
N LEU A 275 12.36 7.99 7.53
CA LEU A 275 12.85 6.64 7.25
C LEU A 275 13.42 6.51 5.83
N ASN A 276 12.85 7.20 4.84
CA ASN A 276 13.35 7.23 3.46
C ASN A 276 14.77 7.84 3.38
N LEU A 277 15.10 8.83 4.23
CA LEU A 277 16.42 9.47 4.26
C LEU A 277 17.57 8.54 4.72
N ARG A 278 17.28 7.40 5.35
CA ARG A 278 18.31 6.49 5.92
C ARG A 278 18.75 5.35 4.97
N SER A 279 18.44 5.44 3.68
CA SER A 279 18.82 4.54 2.56
C SER A 279 18.04 3.22 2.45
N GLY A 280 17.48 2.96 1.25
CA GLY A 280 17.15 1.62 0.75
C GLY A 280 15.68 1.16 0.80
N THR A 281 14.77 1.88 1.47
CA THR A 281 13.37 1.45 1.69
C THR A 281 12.41 1.79 0.55
N ARG A 282 12.84 2.50 -0.49
CA ARG A 282 11.99 2.96 -1.61
C ARG A 282 11.20 1.84 -2.31
N ASN A 283 11.65 0.59 -2.22
CA ASN A 283 11.00 -0.57 -2.85
C ASN A 283 10.18 -1.41 -1.87
N ARG A 284 9.76 -0.85 -0.73
CA ARG A 284 9.00 -1.60 0.29
C ARG A 284 7.69 -0.94 0.69
N LEU A 285 7.40 0.23 0.14
CA LEU A 285 6.24 1.03 0.50
C LEU A 285 5.44 1.30 -0.76
N TYR A 286 4.18 0.90 -0.75
CA TYR A 286 3.24 1.10 -1.84
C TYR A 286 1.98 1.75 -1.31
N ALA A 287 1.35 2.63 -2.08
CA ALA A 287 0.06 3.21 -1.72
C ALA A 287 -0.88 3.19 -2.92
N LEU A 288 -2.07 2.61 -2.75
CA LEU A 288 -3.15 2.77 -3.73
C LEU A 288 -3.70 4.18 -3.61
N GLN A 289 -3.52 4.97 -4.67
CA GLN A 289 -3.83 6.39 -4.65
C GLN A 289 -4.78 6.76 -5.80
N ASP A 290 -5.89 7.39 -5.45
CA ASP A 290 -6.77 7.97 -6.46
C ASP A 290 -6.14 9.26 -7.02
N GLY A 291 -6.34 9.49 -8.32
CA GLY A 291 -6.02 10.73 -9.00
C GLY A 291 -5.21 10.55 -10.28
N GLU A 292 -5.02 11.68 -10.98
CA GLU A 292 -4.24 11.70 -12.21
C GLU A 292 -2.81 11.21 -11.94
N HIS A 293 -2.30 10.36 -12.83
CA HIS A 293 -1.06 9.60 -12.64
C HIS A 293 0.11 10.43 -12.09
N ARG A 294 0.31 11.66 -12.59
CA ARG A 294 1.41 12.54 -12.13
C ARG A 294 1.17 13.15 -10.76
N SER A 295 -0.06 13.57 -10.43
CA SER A 295 -0.36 14.18 -9.13
C SER A 295 -0.40 13.15 -8.01
N ALA A 296 -0.89 11.94 -8.31
CA ALA A 296 -0.86 10.80 -7.38
C ALA A 296 0.58 10.36 -7.03
N ILE A 297 1.48 10.33 -8.03
CA ILE A 297 2.90 10.00 -7.80
C ILE A 297 3.58 11.10 -6.98
N ALA A 298 3.39 12.37 -7.35
CA ALA A 298 4.03 13.50 -6.66
C ALA A 298 3.67 13.57 -5.17
N LEU A 299 2.45 13.18 -4.80
CA LEU A 299 2.01 13.14 -3.39
C LEU A 299 2.90 12.20 -2.55
N TRP A 300 3.32 11.07 -3.09
CA TRP A 300 3.97 10.00 -2.33
C TRP A 300 5.49 9.89 -2.57
N GLU A 301 5.98 10.43 -3.68
CA GLU A 301 7.39 10.33 -4.11
C GLU A 301 8.37 10.88 -3.06
N HIS A 302 8.08 12.06 -2.49
CA HIS A 302 8.92 12.65 -1.45
C HIS A 302 8.91 11.85 -0.13
N ARG A 303 7.87 11.05 0.11
CA ARG A 303 7.69 10.21 1.30
C ARG A 303 8.34 8.83 1.18
N GLY A 304 8.96 8.54 0.03
CA GLY A 304 9.58 7.23 -0.23
C GLY A 304 8.57 6.11 -0.45
N VAL A 305 7.32 6.45 -0.77
CA VAL A 305 6.23 5.51 -1.06
C VAL A 305 5.99 5.49 -2.57
N GLN A 306 5.94 4.30 -3.16
CA GLN A 306 5.57 4.12 -4.56
C GLN A 306 4.04 4.18 -4.70
N ALA A 307 3.53 5.26 -5.28
CA ALA A 307 2.11 5.34 -5.61
C ALA A 307 1.73 4.30 -6.69
N ILE A 308 0.61 3.62 -6.47
CA ILE A 308 -0.09 2.78 -7.42
C ILE A 308 -1.39 3.52 -7.78
N PRO A 309 -1.35 4.36 -8.82
CA PRO A 309 -2.48 5.22 -9.15
C PRO A 309 -3.62 4.40 -9.77
N PHE A 310 -4.84 4.79 -9.44
CA PHE A 310 -6.07 4.36 -10.10
C PHE A 310 -6.98 5.58 -10.33
N ASP A 311 -7.94 5.43 -11.23
CA ASP A 311 -8.89 6.49 -11.56
C ASP A 311 -10.26 6.18 -10.96
N SER A 312 -10.71 7.00 -10.00
CA SER A 312 -12.04 6.91 -9.39
C SER A 312 -13.14 7.71 -10.10
N ASN A 313 -12.86 8.37 -11.24
CA ASN A 313 -13.84 9.19 -11.97
C ASN A 313 -15.14 8.44 -12.32
N ASN A 314 -15.05 7.11 -12.49
CA ASN A 314 -16.19 6.22 -12.74
C ASN A 314 -16.54 5.35 -11.51
N GLY A 315 -16.21 5.82 -10.31
CA GLY A 315 -16.33 5.09 -9.05
C GLY A 315 -15.09 4.24 -8.72
N PHE A 316 -15.09 3.67 -7.51
CA PHE A 316 -13.99 2.85 -7.00
C PHE A 316 -14.06 1.37 -7.46
N SER A 317 -15.04 0.98 -8.28
CA SER A 317 -15.20 -0.41 -8.71
C SER A 317 -13.94 -1.01 -9.36
N PRO A 318 -13.23 -0.34 -10.30
CA PRO A 318 -12.02 -0.92 -10.90
C PRO A 318 -10.91 -1.23 -9.89
N LEU A 319 -10.82 -0.46 -8.79
CA LEU A 319 -9.90 -0.74 -7.69
C LEU A 319 -10.32 -2.02 -6.97
N TRP A 320 -11.57 -2.09 -6.50
CA TRP A 320 -12.06 -3.21 -5.71
C TRP A 320 -12.13 -4.50 -6.52
N ASP A 321 -12.54 -4.44 -7.79
CA ASP A 321 -12.52 -5.59 -8.71
C ASP A 321 -11.10 -6.12 -8.92
N THR A 322 -10.11 -5.22 -8.98
CA THR A 322 -8.69 -5.60 -9.09
C THR A 322 -8.20 -6.29 -7.82
N LEU A 323 -8.51 -5.73 -6.64
CA LEU A 323 -8.13 -6.33 -5.36
C LEU A 323 -8.80 -7.68 -5.15
N GLN A 324 -10.07 -7.80 -5.51
CA GLN A 324 -10.81 -9.06 -5.45
C GLN A 324 -10.17 -10.11 -6.37
N ALA A 325 -9.93 -9.77 -7.64
CA ALA A 325 -9.27 -10.67 -8.58
C ALA A 325 -7.84 -11.07 -8.12
N TRP A 326 -7.13 -10.18 -7.44
CA TRP A 326 -5.85 -10.50 -6.82
C TRP A 326 -6.00 -11.46 -5.64
N ALA A 327 -6.99 -11.26 -4.77
CA ALA A 327 -7.28 -12.13 -3.64
C ALA A 327 -7.55 -13.58 -4.07
N GLU A 328 -8.34 -13.76 -5.12
CA GLU A 328 -8.72 -15.07 -5.68
C GLU A 328 -7.61 -15.70 -6.55
N GLY A 329 -6.48 -15.03 -6.72
CA GLY A 329 -5.35 -15.53 -7.51
C GLY A 329 -5.62 -15.56 -9.01
N ARG A 330 -6.58 -14.79 -9.53
CA ARG A 330 -6.94 -14.77 -10.97
C ARG A 330 -5.84 -14.24 -11.90
N GLY A 331 -4.75 -13.69 -11.35
CA GLY A 331 -3.54 -13.27 -12.08
C GLY A 331 -2.28 -14.12 -11.79
N THR A 332 -2.34 -15.09 -10.88
CA THR A 332 -1.15 -15.90 -10.52
C THR A 332 -0.89 -17.05 -11.49
N ALA A 333 -1.83 -17.38 -12.38
CA ALA A 333 -1.64 -18.38 -13.43
C ALA A 333 -0.57 -17.96 -14.47
N GLU A 334 -0.51 -16.68 -14.84
CA GLU A 334 0.54 -16.12 -15.70
C GLU A 334 1.86 -15.95 -14.94
N LEU A 335 1.83 -15.56 -13.66
CA LEU A 335 3.01 -15.56 -12.80
C LEU A 335 3.60 -16.97 -12.61
N GLY A 336 2.76 -18.00 -12.52
CA GLY A 336 3.18 -19.40 -12.48
C GLY A 336 3.90 -19.85 -13.76
N MET A 337 3.51 -19.33 -14.92
CA MET A 337 4.23 -19.52 -16.19
C MET A 337 5.58 -18.79 -16.19
N ILE A 338 5.63 -17.54 -15.70
CA ILE A 338 6.87 -16.77 -15.54
C ILE A 338 7.83 -17.45 -14.55
N TRP A 339 7.33 -18.00 -13.45
CA TRP A 339 8.10 -18.77 -12.47
C TRP A 339 8.65 -20.07 -13.06
N ARG A 340 7.84 -20.85 -13.78
CA ARG A 340 8.32 -22.05 -14.50
C ARG A 340 9.39 -21.70 -15.52
N TYR A 341 9.25 -20.57 -16.21
CA TYR A 341 10.20 -20.13 -17.22
C TYR A 341 11.52 -19.58 -16.63
N ARG A 342 11.47 -18.79 -15.54
CA ARG A 342 12.66 -18.30 -14.82
C ARG A 342 13.39 -19.43 -14.08
N GLY A 343 12.67 -20.36 -13.45
CA GLY A 343 13.25 -21.53 -12.80
C GLY A 343 13.97 -22.48 -13.77
N GLN A 344 13.41 -22.69 -14.96
CA GLN A 344 14.06 -23.50 -16.02
C GLN A 344 15.31 -22.81 -16.59
N ASN A 345 15.34 -21.48 -16.68
CA ASN A 345 16.52 -20.75 -17.17
C ASN A 345 17.64 -20.65 -16.13
N LEU A 346 17.32 -20.59 -14.83
CA LEU A 346 18.31 -20.65 -13.75
C LEU A 346 18.93 -22.07 -13.61
N ALA A 347 18.12 -23.11 -13.83
CA ALA A 347 18.60 -24.49 -13.92
C ALA A 347 19.46 -24.74 -15.18
N ARG A 348 19.15 -24.06 -16.29
CA ARG A 348 19.99 -24.12 -17.51
C ARG A 348 21.29 -23.35 -17.36
N SER A 349 21.31 -22.18 -16.71
CA SER A 349 22.55 -21.42 -16.50
C SER A 349 23.52 -22.11 -15.54
N THR A 350 23.01 -22.81 -14.54
CA THR A 350 23.83 -23.65 -13.64
C THR A 350 24.35 -24.92 -14.33
N SER A 351 23.58 -25.51 -15.26
CA SER A 351 24.08 -26.63 -16.09
C SER A 351 25.12 -26.24 -17.15
N LEU A 352 25.16 -24.96 -17.55
CA LEU A 352 26.13 -24.42 -18.51
C LEU A 352 27.45 -24.00 -17.83
N HIS A 353 27.48 -23.79 -16.51
CA HIS A 353 28.70 -23.47 -15.76
C HIS A 353 29.51 -24.68 -15.28
N THR A 354 29.06 -25.91 -15.52
CA THR A 354 29.80 -27.14 -15.16
C THR A 354 30.53 -27.79 -16.33
N ASN A 355 30.59 -27.17 -17.51
CA ASN A 355 31.19 -27.77 -18.71
C ASN A 355 32.28 -26.94 -19.42
N GLU A 356 32.91 -25.99 -18.72
CA GLU A 356 34.13 -25.33 -19.20
C GLU A 356 35.20 -25.23 -18.09
N VAL A 357 35.81 -26.37 -17.78
CA VAL A 357 37.23 -26.39 -17.37
C VAL A 357 37.92 -27.46 -18.21
N ARG A 358 38.29 -27.09 -19.45
CA ARG A 358 39.31 -27.82 -20.20
C ARG A 358 40.67 -27.36 -19.72
N SER A 359 41.43 -28.35 -19.26
CA SER A 359 42.83 -28.31 -18.81
C SER A 359 43.77 -27.73 -19.88
N PRO A 360 44.80 -26.94 -19.51
CA PRO A 360 45.97 -26.73 -20.34
C PRO A 360 46.96 -27.89 -20.17
N THR A 361 47.48 -28.33 -21.29
CA THR A 361 48.41 -29.44 -21.51
C THR A 361 49.80 -29.20 -20.91
N SER A 362 50.30 -30.24 -20.23
CA SER A 362 51.68 -30.76 -20.22
C SER A 362 52.87 -29.79 -20.07
N TYR A 363 53.46 -29.77 -18.88
CA TYR A 363 54.90 -29.58 -18.68
C TYR A 363 55.45 -30.81 -17.95
N GLN A 364 56.41 -31.51 -18.55
CA GLN A 364 57.10 -32.66 -17.93
C GLN A 364 58.19 -32.19 -16.97
N PRO A 365 58.40 -32.85 -15.81
CA PRO A 365 59.50 -32.56 -14.90
C PRO A 365 60.74 -33.41 -15.25
N VAL A 366 61.89 -32.75 -15.37
CA VAL A 366 63.21 -33.40 -15.39
C VAL A 366 63.66 -33.65 -13.94
N LYS A 367 64.17 -34.85 -13.67
CA LYS A 367 64.61 -35.33 -12.34
C LYS A 367 65.95 -34.72 -11.88
N VAL A 368 65.96 -34.35 -10.59
CA VAL A 368 67.00 -34.18 -9.54
C VAL A 368 68.34 -34.95 -9.73
N PRO A 369 69.50 -34.54 -9.14
CA PRO A 369 69.68 -34.51 -7.66
C PRO A 369 70.70 -33.49 -7.07
N GLY A 370 70.59 -33.19 -5.77
CA GLY A 370 71.76 -32.77 -4.97
C GLY A 370 71.50 -31.80 -3.82
N ALA A 371 71.59 -32.33 -2.60
CA ALA A 371 72.07 -31.75 -1.34
C ALA A 371 72.26 -30.22 -1.23
N TRP A 372 71.86 -29.63 -0.09
CA TRP A 372 72.77 -29.25 1.00
C TRP A 372 71.98 -28.73 2.22
N ARG A 373 72.59 -28.91 3.40
CA ARG A 373 72.07 -28.73 4.76
C ARG A 373 71.95 -27.23 5.14
N GLY A 374 71.21 -26.96 6.24
CA GLY A 374 70.90 -25.64 6.83
C GLY A 374 72.09 -24.83 7.38
N PRO A 375 71.97 -24.05 8.47
CA PRO A 375 70.86 -23.88 9.42
C PRO A 375 69.88 -22.75 9.05
#